data_AF-A0A1C5RPB6-F1
#
_entry.id   AF-A0A1C5RPB6-F1
#
_cell.length_a   1.000
_cell.length_b   1.000
_cell.length_c   1.000
_cell.angle_alpha   90.00
_cell.angle_beta   90.00
_cell.angle_gamma   90.00
#
_symmetry.space_group_name_H-M   'P 1'
#
loop_
_entity.id
_entity.type
_entity.pdbx_description
1 polymer ?
#
loop_
_entity_poly.entity_id
_entity_poly.type
_entity_poly.pdbx_seq_one_letter_code
_entity_poly.pdbx_strand_id
1 'polypeptide(L)'
;MAETKVIVIPEGKICDYVDGKFRNDTPEEYVRQTIEKRLINEHKYLPKQIRIEYTLQLGSKKPRADIVIFDKECTEQIQENVKIIIECKKEAVDARNAKDGVEQLKSYMSACPNCEWGMWTNGKQKEVYRKYVNDKGQIDFMDYNDIPSADGNLDDINRPKRTSLKNAYDDNLLFTFKTCHNHIYVNDGLQKQPAFFELLKVIFCKIEDERNITKPLEFYATSEERSNIDGQLTVKNVFQRFLIK
;
A
#
# COMPACT_ATOMS: atom_id res chain seq x y z
N MET A 1 22.22 30.86 -1.97
CA MET A 1 22.70 29.65 -1.27
C MET A 1 21.51 29.12 -0.48
N ALA A 2 21.10 27.87 -0.68
CA ALA A 2 20.03 27.30 0.14
C ALA A 2 20.58 27.08 1.56
N GLU A 3 20.01 27.77 2.56
CA GLU A 3 20.39 27.59 3.95
C GLU A 3 20.21 26.12 4.35
N THR A 4 21.32 25.45 4.69
CA THR A 4 21.29 24.08 5.18
C THR A 4 20.77 24.10 6.61
N LYS A 5 19.48 23.80 6.78
CA LYS A 5 18.83 23.76 8.08
C LYS A 5 19.24 22.46 8.78
N VAL A 6 20.14 22.55 9.76
CA VAL A 6 20.53 21.40 10.59
C VAL A 6 19.36 21.07 11.53
N ILE A 7 18.77 19.89 11.36
CA ILE A 7 17.70 19.38 12.22
C ILE A 7 18.34 18.40 13.21
N VAL A 8 18.31 18.73 14.51
CA VAL A 8 18.75 17.83 15.57
C VAL A 8 17.56 16.99 16.01
N ILE A 9 17.62 15.69 15.74
CA ILE A 9 16.58 14.74 16.14
C ILE A 9 16.93 14.22 17.55
N PRO A 10 16.02 14.32 18.53
CA PRO A 10 16.25 13.78 19.87
C PRO A 10 16.45 12.26 19.85
N GLU A 11 17.15 11.73 20.85
CA GLU A 11 17.31 10.29 21.02
C GLU A 11 15.94 9.58 21.15
N GLY A 12 15.79 8.43 20.48
CA GLY A 12 14.53 7.67 20.45
C GLY A 12 13.40 8.36 19.67
N LYS A 13 13.71 9.37 18.86
CA LYS A 13 12.76 10.03 17.96
C LYS A 13 13.16 9.88 16.50
N ILE A 14 12.17 10.00 15.64
CA ILE A 14 12.33 10.14 14.19
C ILE A 14 11.58 11.39 13.72
N CYS A 15 12.13 12.08 12.72
CA CYS A 15 11.47 13.20 12.06
C CYS A 15 10.54 12.68 10.97
N ASP A 16 9.26 12.99 11.09
CA ASP A 16 8.24 12.56 10.15
C ASP A 16 8.41 13.16 8.77
N TYR A 17 8.23 12.34 7.75
CA TYR A 17 8.51 12.70 6.38
C TYR A 17 7.50 13.70 5.80
N VAL A 18 6.25 13.67 6.26
CA VAL A 18 5.19 14.54 5.74
C VAL A 18 5.11 15.87 6.50
N ASP A 19 5.03 15.82 7.84
CA ASP A 19 4.74 16.99 8.66
C ASP A 19 5.93 17.50 9.49
N GLY A 20 7.07 16.81 9.45
CA GLY A 20 8.32 17.23 10.10
C GLY A 20 8.30 17.15 11.62
N LYS A 21 7.23 16.63 12.25
CA LYS A 21 7.18 16.49 13.72
C LYS A 21 8.01 15.30 14.18
N PHE A 22 8.49 15.38 15.42
CA PHE A 22 9.23 14.29 16.05
C PHE A 22 8.29 13.26 16.67
N ARG A 23 8.38 12.02 16.19
CA ARG A 23 7.59 10.86 16.65
C ARG A 23 8.50 9.84 17.34
N ASN A 24 7.93 8.98 18.18
CA ASN A 24 8.71 7.94 18.85
C ASN A 24 9.25 6.96 17.81
N ASP A 25 10.52 6.63 17.94
CA ASP A 25 11.16 5.58 17.16
C ASP A 25 10.58 4.22 17.58
N THR A 26 9.64 3.70 16.79
CA THR A 26 8.96 2.44 17.05
C THR A 26 8.82 1.62 15.76
N PRO A 27 8.67 0.29 15.84
CA PRO A 27 8.48 -0.54 14.65
C PRO A 27 7.27 -0.14 13.79
N GLU A 28 6.19 0.32 14.41
CA GLU A 28 5.01 0.82 13.72
C GLU A 28 5.28 2.14 13.00
N GLU A 29 6.05 3.03 13.64
CA GLU A 29 6.48 4.29 13.03
C GLU A 29 7.32 4.07 11.78
N TYR A 30 8.22 3.08 11.76
CA TYR A 30 8.98 2.74 10.55
C TYR A 30 8.07 2.32 9.39
N VAL A 31 7.01 1.56 9.66
CA VAL A 31 6.03 1.17 8.63
C VAL A 31 5.32 2.42 8.10
N ARG A 32 4.87 3.31 9.00
CA ARG A 32 4.25 4.58 8.63
C ARG A 32 5.16 5.47 7.77
N GLN A 33 6.40 5.70 8.19
CA GLN A 33 7.38 6.49 7.43
C GLN A 33 7.66 5.91 6.03
N THR A 34 7.67 4.58 5.92
CA THR A 34 7.81 3.89 4.62
C THR A 34 6.63 4.18 3.70
N ILE A 35 5.40 4.12 4.23
CA ILE A 35 4.19 4.46 3.48
C ILE A 35 4.17 5.94 3.11
N GLU A 36 4.53 6.86 4.01
CA GLU A 36 4.59 8.29 3.73
C GLU A 36 5.51 8.63 2.55
N LYS A 37 6.72 8.09 2.56
CA LYS A 37 7.67 8.22 1.45
C LYS A 37 7.09 7.68 0.15
N ARG A 38 6.44 6.51 0.20
CA ARG A 38 5.78 5.90 -0.96
C ARG A 38 4.65 6.78 -1.50
N LEU A 39 3.84 7.37 -0.63
CA LEU A 39 2.71 8.22 -1.02
C LEU A 39 3.19 9.45 -1.82
N ILE A 40 4.25 10.09 -1.36
CA ILE A 40 4.80 11.28 -2.02
C ILE A 40 5.61 10.90 -3.27
N ASN A 41 6.57 9.98 -3.13
CA ASN A 41 7.58 9.74 -4.16
C ASN A 41 7.06 8.84 -5.29
N GLU A 42 6.22 7.86 -4.96
CA GLU A 42 5.67 6.91 -5.93
C GLU A 42 4.25 7.29 -6.33
N HIS A 43 3.33 7.51 -5.38
CA HIS A 43 1.92 7.83 -5.66
C HIS A 43 1.64 9.30 -5.95
N LYS A 44 2.66 10.17 -5.89
CA LYS A 44 2.60 11.58 -6.29
C LYS A 44 1.59 12.42 -5.51
N TYR A 45 1.19 11.99 -4.32
CA TYR A 45 0.40 12.83 -3.42
C TYR A 45 1.23 14.00 -2.93
N LEU A 46 0.61 15.18 -2.88
CA LEU A 46 1.26 16.36 -2.30
C LEU A 46 1.22 16.26 -0.77
N PRO A 47 2.28 16.69 -0.04
CA PRO A 47 2.26 16.70 1.42
C PRO A 47 1.04 17.42 2.01
N LYS A 48 0.56 18.49 1.33
CA LYS A 48 -0.64 19.23 1.76
C LYS A 48 -1.91 18.36 1.83
N GLN A 49 -2.02 17.31 1.02
CA GLN A 49 -3.16 16.39 0.98
C GLN A 49 -3.14 15.38 2.12
N ILE A 50 -1.99 15.18 2.77
CA ILE A 50 -1.78 14.11 3.73
C ILE A 50 -1.88 14.68 5.15
N ARG A 51 -2.57 13.98 6.04
CA ARG A 51 -2.56 14.27 7.48
C ARG A 51 -2.20 13.01 8.24
N ILE A 52 -1.32 13.17 9.22
CA ILE A 52 -0.78 12.10 10.06
C ILE A 52 -1.44 12.17 11.44
N GLU A 53 -1.82 11.02 12.01
CA GLU A 53 -2.57 10.89 13.28
C GLU A 53 -3.89 11.70 13.31
N TYR A 54 -4.64 11.64 12.21
CA TYR A 54 -5.89 12.40 12.05
C TYR A 54 -6.99 11.86 12.97
N THR A 55 -7.57 12.74 13.79
CA THR A 55 -8.62 12.35 14.74
C THR A 55 -9.96 12.20 14.04
N LEU A 56 -10.55 11.01 14.14
CA LEU A 56 -11.89 10.69 13.66
C LEU A 56 -12.90 10.74 14.82
N GLN A 57 -14.15 11.10 14.51
CA GLN A 57 -15.29 11.06 15.41
C GLN A 57 -16.14 9.81 15.10
N LEU A 58 -16.12 8.85 16.03
CA LEU A 58 -16.92 7.61 15.95
C LEU A 58 -17.82 7.51 17.17
N GLY A 59 -19.06 8.03 17.05
CA GLY A 59 -19.98 8.14 18.18
C GLY A 59 -19.40 9.07 19.25
N SER A 60 -19.16 8.58 20.46
CA SER A 60 -18.46 9.33 21.52
C SER A 60 -16.93 9.15 21.51
N LYS A 61 -16.41 8.16 20.77
CA LYS A 61 -14.98 7.88 20.71
C LYS A 61 -14.29 8.79 19.69
N LYS A 62 -13.02 9.12 19.97
CA LYS A 62 -12.17 9.94 19.11
C LYS A 62 -10.87 9.19 18.73
N PRO A 63 -10.94 8.07 17.99
CA PRO A 63 -9.74 7.38 17.55
C PRO A 63 -8.92 8.24 16.58
N ARG A 64 -7.66 7.86 16.36
CA ARG A 64 -6.78 8.51 15.38
C ARG A 64 -6.47 7.50 14.28
N ALA A 65 -6.68 7.89 13.03
CA ALA A 65 -6.20 7.17 11.88
C ALA A 65 -4.74 7.56 11.61
N ASP A 66 -3.91 6.60 11.23
CA ASP A 66 -2.46 6.85 11.09
C ASP A 66 -2.16 7.84 9.99
N ILE A 67 -2.78 7.65 8.82
CA ILE A 67 -2.66 8.54 7.67
C ILE A 67 -4.04 8.70 7.04
N VAL A 68 -4.43 9.94 6.74
CA VAL A 68 -5.57 10.24 5.87
C VAL A 68 -5.13 11.10 4.70
N ILE A 69 -5.79 10.92 3.56
CA ILE A 69 -5.52 11.68 2.34
C ILE A 69 -6.80 12.37 1.88
N PHE A 70 -6.67 13.65 1.58
CA PHE A 70 -7.71 14.51 1.04
C PHE A 70 -7.55 14.70 -0.47
N ASP A 71 -8.64 15.11 -1.12
CA ASP A 71 -8.58 15.55 -2.51
C ASP A 71 -7.59 16.71 -2.69
N LYS A 72 -7.00 16.83 -3.88
CA LYS A 72 -6.00 17.85 -4.21
C LYS A 72 -6.55 19.26 -4.07
N GLU A 73 -7.83 19.43 -4.40
CA GLU A 73 -8.55 20.71 -4.37
C GLU A 73 -9.44 20.85 -3.12
N CYS A 74 -9.23 19.99 -2.11
CA CYS A 74 -9.95 20.05 -0.86
C CYS A 74 -9.67 21.37 -0.11
N THR A 75 -10.72 22.16 0.09
CA THR A 75 -10.66 23.45 0.80
C THR A 75 -10.69 23.29 2.31
N GLU A 76 -11.41 22.27 2.80
CA GLU A 76 -11.61 21.99 4.23
C GLU A 76 -11.28 20.54 4.55
N GLN A 77 -10.25 20.33 5.36
CA GLN A 77 -9.80 18.99 5.74
C GLN A 77 -10.52 18.48 6.99
N ILE A 78 -11.82 18.28 6.81
CA ILE A 78 -12.76 17.71 7.79
C ILE A 78 -13.03 16.23 7.48
N GLN A 79 -13.56 15.48 8.44
CA GLN A 79 -13.73 14.02 8.33
C GLN A 79 -14.54 13.60 7.10
N GLU A 80 -15.54 14.40 6.75
CA GLU A 80 -16.41 14.21 5.60
C GLU A 80 -15.64 14.19 4.29
N ASN A 81 -14.53 14.93 4.20
CA ASN A 81 -13.75 15.11 2.98
C ASN A 81 -12.55 14.15 2.87
N VAL A 82 -12.35 13.27 3.84
CA VAL A 82 -11.32 12.22 3.77
C VAL A 82 -11.63 11.32 2.58
N LYS A 83 -10.64 11.11 1.70
CA LYS A 83 -10.76 10.25 0.50
C LYS A 83 -10.12 8.88 0.69
N ILE A 84 -8.99 8.83 1.38
CA ILE A 84 -8.24 7.59 1.65
C ILE A 84 -7.86 7.55 3.12
N ILE A 85 -7.99 6.37 3.74
CA ILE A 85 -7.52 6.09 5.10
C ILE A 85 -6.48 4.99 5.04
N ILE A 86 -5.38 5.13 5.78
CA ILE A 86 -4.35 4.11 5.87
C ILE A 86 -4.02 3.86 7.34
N GLU A 87 -4.06 2.59 7.73
CA GLU A 87 -3.67 2.11 9.06
C GLU A 87 -2.35 1.33 8.95
N CYS A 88 -1.39 1.71 9.77
CA CYS A 88 -0.06 1.10 9.87
C CYS A 88 0.05 0.39 11.22
N LYS A 89 0.56 -0.84 11.22
CA LYS A 89 0.79 -1.62 12.44
C LYS A 89 2.23 -2.11 12.49
N LYS A 90 2.71 -2.44 13.69
CA LYS A 90 3.94 -3.25 13.82
C LYS A 90 3.75 -4.66 13.22
N GLU A 91 4.84 -5.24 12.71
CA GLU A 91 4.86 -6.55 12.01
C GLU A 91 4.17 -7.70 12.78
N ALA A 92 4.18 -7.66 14.11
CA ALA A 92 3.58 -8.69 14.96
C ALA A 92 2.04 -8.69 15.00
N VAL A 93 1.37 -7.67 14.47
CA VAL A 93 -0.10 -7.59 14.42
C VAL A 93 -0.59 -8.23 13.12
N ASP A 94 -1.45 -9.25 13.20
CA ASP A 94 -2.08 -9.90 12.03
C ASP A 94 -3.28 -9.11 11.51
N ALA A 95 -3.51 -9.15 10.20
CA ALA A 95 -4.64 -8.47 9.54
C ALA A 95 -6.02 -8.88 10.11
N ARG A 96 -6.16 -10.09 10.67
CA ARG A 96 -7.41 -10.59 11.28
C ARG A 96 -7.52 -10.27 12.77
N ASN A 97 -6.59 -9.48 13.32
CA ASN A 97 -6.67 -9.08 14.71
C ASN A 97 -8.01 -8.37 14.99
N ALA A 98 -8.73 -8.82 16.02
CA ALA A 98 -10.07 -8.32 16.32
C ALA A 98 -10.13 -6.83 16.71
N LYS A 99 -9.01 -6.25 17.17
CA LYS A 99 -8.93 -4.85 17.61
C LYS A 99 -8.21 -3.96 16.60
N ASP A 100 -7.11 -4.45 16.05
CA ASP A 100 -6.15 -3.67 15.25
C ASP A 100 -6.02 -4.17 13.80
N GLY A 101 -6.89 -5.09 13.38
CA GLY A 101 -6.92 -5.65 12.04
C GLY A 101 -7.74 -4.82 11.05
N VAL A 102 -8.04 -5.42 9.90
CA VAL A 102 -8.73 -4.76 8.77
C VAL A 102 -10.14 -4.23 9.12
N GLU A 103 -10.80 -4.79 10.13
CA GLU A 103 -12.11 -4.33 10.57
C GLU A 103 -12.05 -2.93 11.24
N GLN A 104 -10.91 -2.57 11.85
CA GLN A 104 -10.67 -1.21 12.34
C GLN A 104 -10.68 -0.22 11.16
N LEU A 105 -9.91 -0.52 10.11
CA LEU A 105 -9.86 0.28 8.89
C LEU A 105 -11.25 0.43 8.26
N LYS A 106 -11.99 -0.67 8.06
CA LYS A 106 -13.34 -0.64 7.48
C LYS A 106 -14.31 0.19 8.32
N SER A 107 -14.18 0.14 9.65
CA SER A 107 -14.95 0.99 10.56
C SER A 107 -14.66 2.48 10.34
N TYR A 108 -13.38 2.85 10.19
CA TYR A 108 -12.98 4.24 9.92
C TYR A 108 -13.44 4.72 8.54
N MET A 109 -13.31 3.88 7.50
CA MET A 109 -13.82 4.19 6.16
C MET A 109 -15.33 4.38 6.13
N SER A 110 -16.07 3.61 6.92
CA SER A 110 -17.53 3.71 7.03
C SER A 110 -17.97 4.99 7.75
N ALA A 111 -17.16 5.46 8.72
CA ALA A 111 -17.41 6.71 9.45
C ALA A 111 -17.09 7.98 8.64
N CYS A 112 -16.42 7.84 7.48
CA CYS A 112 -16.05 8.96 6.61
C CYS A 112 -16.87 8.88 5.30
N PRO A 113 -17.92 9.70 5.13
CA PRO A 113 -18.83 9.63 3.98
C PRO A 113 -18.13 9.53 2.62
N ASN A 114 -17.19 10.45 2.32
CA ASN A 114 -16.51 10.50 1.04
C ASN A 114 -15.24 9.64 0.96
N CYS A 115 -14.94 8.82 1.98
CA CYS A 115 -13.79 7.93 1.95
C CYS A 115 -14.06 6.77 0.99
N GLU A 116 -13.25 6.65 -0.05
CA GLU A 116 -13.42 5.65 -1.10
C GLU A 116 -12.43 4.50 -0.96
N TRP A 117 -11.23 4.77 -0.43
CA TRP A 117 -10.14 3.80 -0.39
C TRP A 117 -9.58 3.62 1.01
N GLY A 118 -9.14 2.40 1.31
CA GLY A 118 -8.49 2.06 2.56
C GLY A 118 -7.30 1.16 2.34
N MET A 119 -6.24 1.35 3.12
CA MET A 119 -5.12 0.41 3.17
C MET A 119 -4.78 0.06 4.62
N TRP A 120 -4.59 -1.22 4.89
CA TRP A 120 -4.03 -1.69 6.14
C TRP A 120 -2.69 -2.35 5.84
N THR A 121 -1.66 -2.07 6.63
CA THR A 121 -0.35 -2.70 6.46
C THR A 121 0.39 -2.84 7.78
N ASN A 122 1.16 -3.92 7.90
CA ASN A 122 2.12 -4.09 9.01
C ASN A 122 3.58 -4.15 8.52
N GLY A 123 3.82 -3.72 7.27
CA GLY A 123 5.11 -3.81 6.58
C GLY A 123 5.38 -5.18 5.93
N LYS A 124 4.69 -6.25 6.36
CA LYS A 124 4.79 -7.60 5.78
C LYS A 124 3.56 -7.95 4.93
N GLN A 125 2.38 -7.67 5.45
CA GLN A 125 1.09 -7.86 4.81
C GLN A 125 0.51 -6.50 4.45
N LYS A 126 -0.24 -6.47 3.34
CA LYS A 126 -0.94 -5.28 2.87
C LYS A 126 -2.31 -5.71 2.35
N GLU A 127 -3.35 -5.13 2.91
CA GLU A 127 -4.73 -5.28 2.42
C GLU A 127 -5.25 -3.92 1.98
N VAL A 128 -5.88 -3.88 0.81
CA VAL A 128 -6.43 -2.64 0.24
C VAL A 128 -7.86 -2.86 -0.16
N TYR A 129 -8.71 -1.91 0.20
CA TYR A 129 -10.14 -1.97 -0.03
C TYR A 129 -10.63 -0.73 -0.76
N ARG A 130 -11.56 -0.94 -1.69
CA ARG A 130 -12.42 0.11 -2.22
C ARG A 130 -13.82 -0.02 -1.62
N LYS A 131 -14.30 1.05 -1.00
CA LYS A 131 -15.66 1.17 -0.48
C LYS A 131 -16.64 1.33 -1.65
N TYR A 132 -17.73 0.59 -1.63
CA TYR A 132 -18.84 0.78 -2.56
C TYR A 132 -20.19 0.55 -1.87
N VAL A 133 -21.28 0.89 -2.56
CA VAL A 133 -22.64 0.58 -2.12
C VAL A 133 -23.16 -0.55 -2.99
N ASN A 134 -23.54 -1.67 -2.38
CA ASN A 134 -24.06 -2.82 -3.11
C ASN A 134 -25.53 -2.63 -3.53
N ASP A 135 -26.07 -3.59 -4.29
CA ASP A 135 -27.45 -3.54 -4.81
C ASP A 135 -28.54 -3.44 -3.73
N LYS A 136 -28.19 -3.73 -2.46
CA LYS A 136 -29.07 -3.62 -1.29
C LYS A 136 -28.96 -2.27 -0.59
N GLY A 137 -28.18 -1.33 -1.13
CA GLY A 137 -27.93 -0.03 -0.51
C GLY A 137 -27.00 -0.08 0.72
N GLN A 138 -26.27 -1.19 0.90
CA GLN A 138 -25.37 -1.37 2.05
C GLN A 138 -23.92 -1.07 1.65
N ILE A 139 -23.14 -0.54 2.59
CA ILE A 139 -21.70 -0.38 2.41
C ILE A 139 -21.04 -1.75 2.36
N ASP A 140 -20.20 -1.94 1.36
CA ASP A 140 -19.39 -3.14 1.17
C ASP A 140 -17.98 -2.76 0.68
N PHE A 141 -17.06 -3.73 0.68
CA PHE A 141 -15.64 -3.51 0.43
C PHE A 141 -15.12 -4.53 -0.57
N MET A 142 -14.51 -4.04 -1.65
CA MET A 142 -13.87 -4.87 -2.66
C MET A 142 -12.34 -4.82 -2.49
N ASP A 143 -11.70 -5.98 -2.52
CA ASP A 143 -10.24 -6.10 -2.45
C ASP A 143 -9.55 -5.54 -3.70
N TYR A 144 -8.45 -4.84 -3.48
CA TYR A 144 -7.57 -4.32 -4.51
C TYR A 144 -6.10 -4.62 -4.21
N ASN A 145 -5.27 -4.59 -5.26
CA ASN A 145 -3.83 -4.74 -5.14
C ASN A 145 -3.15 -3.51 -4.50
N ASP A 146 -3.67 -2.31 -4.75
CA ASP A 146 -3.11 -1.07 -4.24
C ASP A 146 -4.10 0.10 -4.27
N ILE A 147 -3.78 1.17 -3.56
CA ILE A 147 -4.52 2.44 -3.61
C ILE A 147 -4.22 3.20 -4.91
N PRO A 148 -5.12 4.10 -5.36
CA PRO A 148 -4.84 4.95 -6.51
C PRO A 148 -3.67 5.92 -6.24
N SER A 149 -2.97 6.27 -7.31
CA SER A 149 -2.03 7.39 -7.33
C SER A 149 -2.77 8.69 -7.59
N ALA A 150 -2.21 9.82 -7.13
CA ALA A 150 -2.79 11.14 -7.34
C ALA A 150 -2.87 11.56 -8.81
N ASP A 151 -2.02 10.98 -9.66
CA ASP A 151 -1.85 11.26 -11.08
C ASP A 151 -2.25 10.10 -12.00
N GLY A 152 -2.76 8.99 -11.43
CA GLY A 152 -3.03 7.75 -12.16
C GLY A 152 -4.52 7.52 -12.43
N ASN A 153 -4.82 6.65 -13.41
CA ASN A 153 -6.16 6.10 -13.57
C ASN A 153 -6.32 4.84 -12.70
N LEU A 154 -7.53 4.61 -12.19
CA LEU A 154 -7.93 3.36 -11.52
C LEU A 154 -7.59 2.11 -12.33
N ASP A 155 -7.66 2.17 -13.66
CA ASP A 155 -7.29 1.05 -14.52
C ASP A 155 -5.82 0.65 -14.36
N ASP A 156 -4.94 1.61 -14.09
CA ASP A 156 -3.50 1.37 -13.95
C ASP A 156 -3.18 0.60 -12.65
N ILE A 157 -4.09 0.57 -11.66
CA ILE A 157 -3.95 -0.24 -10.44
C ILE A 157 -3.92 -1.73 -10.79
N ASN A 158 -4.76 -2.14 -11.75
CA ASN A 158 -4.89 -3.53 -12.16
C ASN A 158 -4.08 -3.85 -13.42
N ARG A 159 -3.96 -2.91 -14.35
CA ARG A 159 -3.34 -3.10 -15.66
C ARG A 159 -2.25 -2.04 -15.86
N PRO A 160 -1.05 -2.26 -15.30
CA PRO A 160 0.02 -1.29 -15.39
C PRO A 160 0.42 -1.07 -16.85
N LYS A 161 0.71 0.19 -17.19
CA LYS A 161 1.30 0.57 -18.47
C LYS A 161 2.78 0.81 -18.27
N ARG A 162 3.58 0.67 -19.34
CA ARG A 162 5.02 0.96 -19.28
C ARG A 162 5.29 2.39 -18.81
N THR A 163 4.47 3.36 -19.23
CA THR A 163 4.56 4.76 -18.81
C THR A 163 4.15 5.00 -17.36
N SER A 164 3.44 4.06 -16.73
CA SER A 164 3.02 4.14 -15.33
C SER A 164 3.92 3.33 -14.39
N LEU A 165 4.97 2.67 -14.92
CA LEU A 165 5.96 1.99 -14.09
C LEU A 165 6.74 3.02 -13.25
N LYS A 166 7.03 2.65 -12.02
CA LYS A 166 7.67 3.52 -11.04
C LYS A 166 8.93 2.85 -10.55
N ASN A 167 10.01 3.62 -10.46
CA ASN A 167 11.19 3.18 -9.74
C ASN A 167 10.82 3.07 -8.26
N ALA A 168 11.18 1.96 -7.62
CA ALA A 168 11.08 1.84 -6.18
C ALA A 168 12.04 2.84 -5.51
N TYR A 169 11.59 3.46 -4.43
CA TYR A 169 12.37 4.46 -3.69
C TYR A 169 12.92 3.90 -2.37
N ASP A 170 14.14 4.29 -1.99
CA ASP A 170 14.83 3.82 -0.77
C ASP A 170 14.75 2.28 -0.59
N ASP A 171 14.40 1.84 0.61
CA ASP A 171 14.30 0.44 1.01
C ASP A 171 13.00 -0.24 0.55
N ASN A 172 12.10 0.45 -0.17
CA ASN A 172 10.81 -0.12 -0.59
C ASN A 172 10.98 -1.39 -1.43
N LEU A 173 12.00 -1.43 -2.28
CA LEU A 173 12.32 -2.62 -3.07
C LEU A 173 12.80 -3.78 -2.19
N LEU A 174 13.67 -3.48 -1.22
CA LEU A 174 14.19 -4.46 -0.27
C LEU A 174 13.05 -5.07 0.56
N PHE A 175 12.12 -4.24 1.04
CA PHE A 175 10.94 -4.71 1.78
C PHE A 175 10.04 -5.57 0.91
N THR A 176 9.81 -5.18 -0.34
CA THR A 176 9.00 -5.98 -1.29
C THR A 176 9.64 -7.35 -1.53
N PHE A 177 10.96 -7.41 -1.75
CA PHE A 177 11.68 -8.68 -1.90
C PHE A 177 11.64 -9.54 -0.64
N LYS A 178 11.80 -8.93 0.54
CA LYS A 178 11.67 -9.63 1.83
C LYS A 178 10.28 -10.23 1.98
N THR A 179 9.23 -9.50 1.63
CA THR A 179 7.84 -9.98 1.67
C THR A 179 7.62 -11.15 0.73
N CYS A 180 8.04 -11.03 -0.54
CA CYS A 180 7.93 -12.12 -1.52
C CYS A 180 8.70 -13.37 -1.06
N HIS A 181 9.95 -13.22 -0.61
CA HIS A 181 10.76 -14.32 -0.09
C HIS A 181 10.08 -15.01 1.10
N ASN A 182 9.59 -14.24 2.07
CA ASN A 182 8.94 -14.78 3.25
C ASN A 182 7.65 -15.52 2.90
N HIS A 183 6.87 -15.04 1.93
CA HIS A 183 5.68 -15.73 1.46
C HIS A 183 6.02 -17.09 0.84
N ILE A 184 7.01 -17.15 -0.05
CA ILE A 184 7.47 -18.40 -0.68
C ILE A 184 8.00 -19.36 0.40
N TYR A 185 8.86 -18.87 1.30
CA TYR A 185 9.44 -19.67 2.37
C TYR A 185 8.39 -20.30 3.29
N VAL A 186 7.39 -19.51 3.72
CA VAL A 186 6.36 -19.97 4.66
C VAL A 186 5.34 -20.88 4.00
N ASN A 187 4.86 -20.53 2.80
CA ASN A 187 3.77 -21.26 2.15
C ASN A 187 4.24 -22.54 1.47
N ASP A 188 5.44 -22.54 0.87
CA ASP A 188 5.95 -23.70 0.14
C ASP A 188 6.85 -24.61 1.01
N GLY A 189 7.09 -24.21 2.28
CA GLY A 189 7.93 -24.96 3.22
C GLY A 189 9.40 -25.12 2.76
N LEU A 190 9.82 -24.30 1.80
CA LEU A 190 11.14 -24.38 1.19
C LEU A 190 12.22 -23.95 2.17
N GLN A 191 13.41 -24.56 2.07
CA GLN A 191 14.59 -24.01 2.73
C GLN A 191 14.96 -22.65 2.13
N LYS A 192 15.75 -21.84 2.85
CA LYS A 192 16.12 -20.46 2.45
C LYS A 192 16.64 -20.36 1.01
N GLN A 193 17.54 -21.27 0.62
CA GLN A 193 18.17 -21.21 -0.70
C GLN A 193 17.17 -21.53 -1.85
N PRO A 194 16.37 -22.61 -1.80
CA PRO A 194 15.30 -22.82 -2.77
C PRO A 194 14.30 -21.66 -2.86
N ALA A 195 13.84 -21.10 -1.74
CA ALA A 195 12.91 -19.96 -1.74
C ALA A 195 13.51 -18.73 -2.43
N PHE A 196 14.81 -18.49 -2.25
CA PHE A 196 15.53 -17.44 -2.96
C PHE A 196 15.55 -17.65 -4.49
N PHE A 197 15.74 -18.88 -4.96
CA PHE A 197 15.70 -19.18 -6.40
C PHE A 197 14.30 -18.99 -7.01
N GLU A 198 13.23 -19.33 -6.28
CA GLU A 198 11.87 -19.03 -6.75
C GLU A 198 11.60 -17.53 -6.81
N LEU A 199 12.11 -16.74 -5.86
CA LEU A 199 12.04 -15.28 -5.94
C LEU A 199 12.80 -14.74 -7.16
N LEU A 200 13.98 -15.26 -7.47
CA LEU A 200 14.76 -14.85 -8.65
C LEU A 200 13.98 -15.07 -9.94
N LYS A 201 13.23 -16.17 -10.06
CA LYS A 201 12.36 -16.40 -11.22
C LYS A 201 11.34 -15.27 -11.40
N VAL A 202 10.66 -14.86 -10.34
CA VAL A 202 9.71 -13.73 -10.38
C VAL A 202 10.40 -12.43 -10.83
N ILE A 203 11.58 -12.15 -10.29
CA ILE A 203 12.36 -10.96 -10.66
C ILE A 203 12.77 -11.00 -12.12
N PHE A 204 13.28 -12.13 -12.63
CA PHE A 204 13.68 -12.25 -14.03
C PHE A 204 12.50 -12.15 -14.99
N CYS A 205 11.36 -12.78 -14.68
CA CYS A 205 10.15 -12.61 -15.49
C CYS A 205 9.72 -11.14 -15.55
N LYS A 206 9.79 -10.40 -14.43
CA LYS A 206 9.48 -8.96 -14.41
C LYS A 206 10.46 -8.15 -15.27
N ILE A 207 11.76 -8.40 -15.13
CA ILE A 207 12.81 -7.71 -15.90
C ILE A 207 12.62 -7.97 -17.40
N GLU A 208 12.35 -9.21 -17.78
CA GLU A 208 12.14 -9.61 -19.17
C GLU A 208 10.91 -8.91 -19.78
N ASP A 209 9.80 -8.86 -19.05
CA ASP A 209 8.57 -8.16 -19.49
C ASP A 209 8.80 -6.65 -19.64
N GLU A 210 9.48 -6.02 -18.68
CA GLU A 210 9.75 -4.59 -18.70
C GLU A 210 10.73 -4.18 -19.82
N ARG A 211 11.74 -5.01 -20.09
CA ARG A 211 12.73 -4.78 -21.16
C ARG A 211 12.16 -5.01 -22.55
N ASN A 212 11.09 -5.78 -22.70
CA ASN A 212 10.45 -6.01 -24.00
C ASN A 212 9.61 -4.81 -24.45
N ILE A 213 10.26 -3.72 -24.81
CA ILE A 213 9.62 -2.44 -25.15
C ILE A 213 8.67 -2.52 -26.35
N THR A 214 8.78 -3.56 -27.18
CA THR A 214 7.95 -3.75 -28.38
C THR A 214 6.57 -4.33 -28.10
N LYS A 215 6.34 -4.90 -26.92
CA LYS A 215 5.08 -5.53 -26.54
C LYS A 215 4.44 -4.81 -25.35
N PRO A 216 3.11 -4.94 -25.14
CA PRO A 216 2.48 -4.57 -23.88
C PRO A 216 3.09 -5.35 -22.71
N LEU A 217 2.97 -4.81 -21.49
CA LEU A 217 3.30 -5.58 -20.29
C LEU A 217 2.33 -6.74 -20.15
N GLU A 218 2.84 -7.91 -19.80
CA GLU A 218 2.05 -9.11 -19.56
C GLU A 218 2.30 -9.69 -18.16
N PHE A 219 3.39 -9.31 -17.49
CA PHE A 219 3.79 -9.85 -16.20
C PHE A 219 3.24 -9.01 -15.04
N TYR A 220 1.93 -9.11 -14.84
CA TYR A 220 1.21 -8.55 -13.72
C TYR A 220 0.01 -9.45 -13.37
N ALA A 221 -0.59 -9.22 -12.20
CA ALA A 221 -1.84 -9.85 -11.79
C ALA A 221 -2.83 -8.76 -11.39
N THR A 222 -4.05 -8.81 -11.91
CA THR A 222 -5.13 -7.90 -11.53
C THR A 222 -5.72 -8.30 -10.16
N SER A 223 -6.43 -7.37 -9.52
CA SER A 223 -7.14 -7.65 -8.26
C SER A 223 -8.23 -8.72 -8.44
N GLU A 224 -8.90 -8.72 -9.60
CA GLU A 224 -9.90 -9.73 -9.94
C GLU A 224 -9.26 -11.11 -10.08
N GLU A 225 -8.13 -11.21 -10.79
CA GLU A 225 -7.43 -12.48 -10.97
C GLU A 225 -6.92 -13.06 -9.65
N ARG A 226 -6.49 -12.21 -8.71
CA ARG A 226 -6.06 -12.64 -7.37
C ARG A 226 -7.21 -13.26 -6.59
N SER A 227 -8.42 -12.73 -6.74
CA SER A 227 -9.58 -13.05 -5.88
C SER A 227 -10.36 -14.29 -6.29
N ASN A 228 -10.06 -14.92 -7.44
CA ASN A 228 -10.77 -16.11 -7.89
C ASN A 228 -9.84 -17.18 -8.51
N ILE A 229 -10.31 -18.42 -8.55
CA ILE A 229 -9.49 -19.59 -8.94
C ILE A 229 -9.08 -19.51 -10.43
N ASP A 230 -9.99 -19.14 -11.32
CA ASP A 230 -9.71 -19.07 -12.76
C ASP A 230 -8.67 -17.97 -13.08
N GLY A 231 -8.76 -16.86 -12.35
CA GLY A 231 -7.77 -15.80 -12.36
C GLY A 231 -6.39 -16.26 -11.89
N GLN A 232 -6.32 -16.98 -10.77
CA GLN A 232 -5.07 -17.54 -10.26
C GLN A 232 -4.44 -18.53 -11.24
N LEU A 233 -5.25 -19.34 -11.94
CA LEU A 233 -4.80 -20.22 -13.02
C LEU A 233 -4.25 -19.41 -14.21
N THR A 234 -4.89 -18.30 -14.56
CA THR A 234 -4.41 -17.39 -15.61
C THR A 234 -3.03 -16.82 -15.27
N VAL A 235 -2.86 -16.30 -14.05
CA VAL A 235 -1.57 -15.78 -13.56
C VAL A 235 -0.50 -16.88 -13.57
N LYS A 236 -0.84 -18.10 -13.14
CA LYS A 236 0.06 -19.26 -13.19
C LYS A 236 0.53 -19.56 -14.62
N ASN A 237 -0.38 -19.56 -15.59
CA ASN A 237 -0.06 -19.82 -17.00
C ASN A 237 0.85 -18.71 -17.58
N VAL A 238 0.60 -17.45 -17.22
CA VAL A 238 1.48 -16.32 -17.59
C VAL A 238 2.87 -16.55 -17.03
N PHE A 239 2.99 -16.86 -15.73
CA PHE A 239 4.27 -17.12 -15.07
C PHE A 239 5.04 -18.25 -15.76
N GLN A 240 4.39 -19.39 -16.02
CA GLN A 240 5.00 -20.53 -16.71
C GLN A 240 5.51 -20.19 -18.12
N ARG A 241 4.76 -19.38 -18.88
CA ARG A 241 5.16 -18.95 -20.22
C ARG A 241 6.43 -18.10 -20.23
N PHE A 242 6.66 -17.28 -19.18
CA PHE A 242 7.91 -16.53 -19.06
C PHE A 242 9.10 -17.41 -18.71
N LEU A 243 8.93 -18.49 -17.95
CA LEU A 243 10.02 -19.40 -17.57
C LEU A 243 10.55 -20.28 -18.70
N ILE A 244 9.81 -20.40 -19.80
CA ILE A 244 10.17 -21.25 -20.95
C ILE A 244 10.93 -20.44 -22.02
N LYS A 245 10.94 -19.11 -21.94
CA LYS A 245 11.68 -18.23 -22.85
C LYS A 245 13.13 -18.07 -22.41
#